data_AF-A0A2N5V744-F1
#
_entry.id   AF-A0A2N5V744-F1
#
_cell.length_a   1.000
_cell.length_b   1.000
_cell.length_c   1.000
_cell.angle_alpha   90.00
_cell.angle_beta   90.00
_cell.angle_gamma   90.00
#
_symmetry.space_group_name_H-M   'P 1'
#
loop_
_entity.id
_entity.type
_entity.pdbx_description
1 polymer ?
#
loop_
_entity_poly.entity_id
_entity_poly.type
_entity_poly.pdbx_seq_one_letter_code
_entity_poly.pdbx_strand_id
1 'polypeptide(L)'
;MLAFKLMSALSMAGAFITALPLKTGGGDQLVPWYTGSITSITTATASYQSLTTRIQTIRYNIATGQYSYTEVQTQIESVSYEVSSTLVAINDCTFCFSPESVSYLTQYAQQTYVELDSLVDTCYQVFPQQAPSLFAIGAWSQLDTPFHRNLKRFHESGVQVTALLPATFTQNTARAHWGKTHDFIHEHFGRGF
;
A
#
# COMPACT_ATOMS: atom_id res chain seq x y z
N MET A 1 -9.67 35.90 -5.30
CA MET A 1 -9.20 34.91 -4.32
C MET A 1 -8.39 33.87 -5.09
N LEU A 2 -7.10 34.14 -5.30
CA LEU A 2 -5.92 33.80 -4.48
C LEU A 2 -5.39 32.37 -4.74
N ALA A 3 -4.27 32.36 -5.46
CA ALA A 3 -3.25 31.34 -5.66
C ALA A 3 -3.26 30.10 -4.74
N PHE A 4 -3.24 28.92 -5.36
CA PHE A 4 -2.61 27.75 -4.76
C PHE A 4 -1.22 27.57 -5.38
N LYS A 5 -0.22 28.14 -4.70
CA LYS A 5 1.17 27.71 -4.80
C LYS A 5 1.35 26.52 -3.86
N LEU A 6 1.63 25.35 -4.40
CA LEU A 6 2.31 24.28 -3.67
C LEU A 6 3.51 23.87 -4.51
N MET A 7 4.62 24.58 -4.30
CA MET A 7 5.94 24.06 -4.62
C MET A 7 6.35 23.17 -3.45
N SER A 8 6.47 21.87 -3.68
CA SER A 8 7.36 21.03 -2.88
C SER A 8 8.37 20.43 -3.83
N ALA A 9 9.62 20.83 -3.63
CA ALA A 9 10.77 20.37 -4.37
C ALA A 9 10.96 18.86 -4.14
N LEU A 10 10.75 18.06 -5.19
CA LEU A 10 11.20 16.68 -5.24
C LEU A 10 12.69 16.70 -5.61
N SER A 11 13.54 16.41 -4.61
CA SER A 11 14.92 16.02 -4.83
C SER A 11 14.91 14.70 -5.60
N MET A 12 15.12 14.79 -6.92
CA MET A 12 15.19 13.65 -7.81
C MET A 12 16.54 12.93 -7.63
N ALA A 13 16.55 11.85 -6.85
CA ALA A 13 17.53 10.78 -7.07
C ALA A 13 16.94 9.85 -8.14
N GLY A 14 17.62 9.78 -9.30
CA GLY A 14 17.04 9.37 -10.57
C GLY A 14 16.56 7.92 -10.67
N ALA A 15 15.30 7.79 -11.11
CA ALA A 15 14.91 6.97 -12.26
C ALA A 15 13.69 7.68 -12.90
N PHE A 16 13.73 7.89 -14.22
CA PHE A 16 12.68 8.63 -14.94
C PHE A 16 11.31 7.95 -14.84
N ILE A 17 10.27 8.70 -14.49
CA ILE A 17 8.88 8.38 -14.83
C ILE A 17 8.22 9.68 -15.32
N THR A 18 8.03 9.79 -16.64
CA THR A 18 7.06 10.73 -17.20
C THR A 18 5.79 9.98 -17.53
N ALA A 19 4.69 10.39 -16.88
CA ALA A 19 3.35 10.58 -17.41
C ALA A 19 2.29 10.09 -16.42
N LEU A 20 1.64 11.07 -15.79
CA LEU A 20 0.30 10.97 -15.25
C LEU A 20 -0.67 10.75 -16.42
N PRO A 21 -1.62 9.80 -16.32
CA PRO A 21 -2.91 9.99 -16.96
C PRO A 21 -4.00 9.83 -15.92
N LEU A 22 -4.47 10.95 -15.37
CA LEU A 22 -5.88 11.08 -14.99
C LEU A 22 -6.65 11.07 -16.31
N LYS A 23 -7.39 9.99 -16.61
CA LYS A 23 -8.25 9.98 -17.79
C LYS A 23 -9.71 10.11 -17.38
N THR A 24 -10.18 11.34 -17.46
CA THR A 24 -11.53 11.65 -17.92
C THR A 24 -11.86 10.82 -19.15
N GLY A 25 -12.91 10.00 -19.04
CA GLY A 25 -13.69 9.43 -20.15
C GLY A 25 -12.93 8.85 -21.34
N GLY A 26 -12.87 7.52 -21.41
CA GLY A 26 -12.79 6.78 -22.67
C GLY A 26 -11.39 6.43 -23.17
N GLY A 27 -11.07 5.13 -23.12
CA GLY A 27 -9.96 4.50 -23.84
C GLY A 27 -8.89 3.95 -22.91
N ASP A 28 -8.96 2.64 -22.74
CA ASP A 28 -8.03 1.78 -22.01
C ASP A 28 -6.58 2.03 -22.43
N GLN A 29 -5.77 2.38 -21.44
CA GLN A 29 -4.33 2.17 -21.52
C GLN A 29 -3.83 1.92 -20.12
N LEU A 30 -3.69 0.64 -19.78
CA LEU A 30 -2.88 0.19 -18.65
C LEU A 30 -1.46 0.67 -18.92
N VAL A 31 -1.03 1.70 -18.20
CA VAL A 31 0.31 2.27 -18.34
C VAL A 31 1.31 1.26 -17.75
N PRO A 32 2.48 1.03 -18.40
CA PRO A 32 3.49 0.11 -17.89
C PRO A 32 3.95 0.55 -16.50
N TRP A 33 3.64 -0.28 -15.52
CA TRP A 33 4.09 -0.14 -14.15
C TRP A 33 5.53 -0.66 -14.03
N TYR A 34 6.35 0.05 -13.25
CA TYR A 34 7.80 -0.15 -13.15
C TYR A 34 8.18 -1.62 -12.90
N THR A 35 8.76 -2.28 -13.91
CA THR A 35 9.36 -3.63 -13.85
C THR A 35 10.88 -3.57 -13.66
N GLY A 36 11.41 -2.50 -13.09
CA GLY A 36 12.80 -2.49 -12.65
C GLY A 36 12.97 -3.52 -11.54
N SER A 37 13.89 -4.47 -11.70
CA SER A 37 14.17 -5.47 -10.67
C SER A 37 14.52 -4.76 -9.36
N ILE A 38 13.75 -5.00 -8.30
CA ILE A 38 14.07 -4.49 -6.96
C ILE A 38 15.21 -5.35 -6.43
N THR A 39 16.43 -4.87 -6.62
CA THR A 39 17.66 -5.57 -6.20
C THR A 39 18.39 -4.88 -5.06
N SER A 40 17.88 -3.73 -4.59
CA SER A 40 18.57 -2.89 -3.60
C SER A 40 17.59 -2.29 -2.58
N ILE A 41 18.12 -1.93 -1.42
CA ILE A 41 17.35 -1.21 -0.38
C ILE A 41 16.83 0.12 -0.92
N THR A 42 17.65 0.85 -1.68
CA THR A 42 17.28 2.16 -2.24
C THR A 42 16.04 2.05 -3.14
N THR A 43 16.01 1.05 -4.03
CA THR A 43 14.85 0.83 -4.90
C THR A 43 13.65 0.32 -4.13
N ALA A 44 13.83 -0.58 -3.15
CA ALA A 44 12.74 -1.04 -2.30
C ALA A 44 12.10 0.09 -1.47
N THR A 45 12.93 0.96 -0.87
CA THR A 45 12.49 2.15 -0.15
C THR A 45 11.74 3.11 -1.06
N ALA A 46 12.28 3.41 -2.25
CA ALA A 46 11.62 4.28 -3.22
C ALA A 46 10.25 3.71 -3.66
N SER A 47 10.16 2.39 -3.82
CA SER A 47 8.90 1.71 -4.13
C SER A 47 7.86 1.86 -3.01
N TYR A 48 8.24 1.68 -1.75
CA TYR A 48 7.34 1.95 -0.61
C TYR A 48 6.89 3.41 -0.57
N GLN A 49 7.82 4.37 -0.75
CA GLN A 49 7.48 5.79 -0.77
C GLN A 49 6.50 6.16 -1.89
N SER A 50 6.70 5.58 -3.08
CA SER A 50 5.81 5.75 -4.23
C SER A 50 4.40 5.24 -3.91
N LEU A 51 4.29 4.01 -3.37
CA LEU A 51 3.02 3.46 -2.94
C LEU A 51 2.35 4.33 -1.87
N THR A 52 3.07 4.73 -0.83
CA THR A 52 2.55 5.59 0.24
C THR A 52 1.94 6.87 -0.35
N THR A 53 2.65 7.55 -1.26
CA THR A 53 2.16 8.78 -1.90
C THR A 53 0.90 8.52 -2.73
N ARG A 54 0.89 7.41 -3.48
CA ARG A 54 -0.23 7.00 -4.31
C ARG A 54 -1.48 6.70 -3.48
N ILE A 55 -1.32 5.94 -2.40
CA ILE A 55 -2.39 5.59 -1.45
C ILE A 55 -2.92 6.84 -0.73
N GLN A 56 -2.03 7.71 -0.26
CA GLN A 56 -2.39 8.99 0.37
C GLN A 56 -3.22 9.87 -0.57
N THR A 57 -2.84 9.94 -1.85
CA THR A 57 -3.58 10.72 -2.85
C THR A 57 -4.99 10.17 -3.05
N ILE A 58 -5.12 8.84 -3.19
CA ILE A 58 -6.43 8.18 -3.31
C ILE A 58 -7.26 8.47 -2.06
N ARG A 59 -6.71 8.23 -0.87
CA ARG A 59 -7.37 8.47 0.41
C ARG A 59 -7.87 9.91 0.55
N TYR A 60 -7.05 10.89 0.21
CA TYR A 60 -7.43 12.30 0.25
C TYR A 60 -8.60 12.61 -0.70
N ASN A 61 -8.55 12.11 -1.93
CA ASN A 61 -9.61 12.35 -2.92
C ASN A 61 -10.94 11.67 -2.52
N ILE A 62 -10.88 10.51 -1.88
CA ILE A 62 -12.05 9.85 -1.29
C ILE A 62 -12.62 10.70 -0.15
N ALA A 63 -11.78 11.06 0.82
CA ALA A 63 -12.19 11.81 2.01
C ALA A 63 -12.78 13.18 1.69
N THR A 64 -12.32 13.82 0.61
CA THR A 64 -12.81 15.13 0.16
C THR A 64 -13.96 15.06 -0.84
N GLY A 65 -14.45 13.86 -1.16
CA GLY A 65 -15.57 13.65 -2.08
C GLY A 65 -15.24 13.97 -3.55
N GLN A 66 -13.96 13.99 -3.93
CA GLN A 66 -13.54 14.19 -5.32
C GLN A 66 -13.76 12.94 -6.19
N TYR A 67 -13.90 11.77 -5.57
CA TYR A 67 -14.25 10.53 -6.26
C TYR A 67 -15.69 10.11 -5.96
N SER A 68 -16.43 9.81 -7.03
CA SER A 68 -17.64 9.00 -6.98
C SER A 68 -17.30 7.57 -6.55
N TYR A 69 -18.30 6.82 -6.09
CA TYR A 69 -18.10 5.43 -5.68
C TYR A 69 -17.51 4.55 -6.81
N THR A 70 -17.96 4.72 -8.05
CA THR A 70 -17.42 3.98 -9.21
C THR A 70 -15.94 4.30 -9.44
N GLU A 71 -15.53 5.56 -9.26
CA GLU A 71 -14.11 5.93 -9.35
C GLU A 71 -13.31 5.30 -8.21
N VAL A 72 -13.86 5.24 -6.99
CA VAL A 72 -13.23 4.54 -5.87
C VAL A 72 -12.99 3.07 -6.20
N GLN A 73 -13.97 2.36 -6.79
CA GLN A 73 -13.79 0.97 -7.21
C GLN A 73 -12.57 0.82 -8.12
N THR A 74 -12.47 1.65 -9.16
CA THR A 74 -11.34 1.64 -10.10
C THR A 74 -10.02 1.97 -9.42
N GLN A 75 -9.99 2.96 -8.50
CA GLN A 75 -8.76 3.33 -7.80
C GLN A 75 -8.30 2.25 -6.82
N ILE A 76 -9.23 1.61 -6.09
CA ILE A 76 -8.93 0.49 -5.19
C ILE A 76 -8.41 -0.72 -5.98
N GLU A 77 -9.03 -1.04 -7.12
CA GLU A 77 -8.55 -2.12 -7.97
C GLU A 77 -7.15 -1.83 -8.53
N SER A 78 -6.93 -0.62 -9.07
CA SER A 78 -5.61 -0.18 -9.54
C SER A 78 -4.57 -0.34 -8.43
N VAL A 79 -4.76 0.34 -7.29
CA VAL A 79 -3.77 0.33 -6.21
C VAL A 79 -3.55 -1.07 -5.61
N SER A 80 -4.52 -1.98 -5.73
CA SER A 80 -4.31 -3.38 -5.33
C SER A 80 -3.27 -4.08 -6.21
N TYR A 81 -3.34 -3.93 -7.53
CA TYR A 81 -2.33 -4.50 -8.43
C TYR A 81 -0.96 -3.87 -8.22
N GLU A 82 -0.95 -2.57 -7.99
CA GLU A 82 0.23 -1.75 -7.71
C GLU A 82 0.97 -2.24 -6.46
N VAL A 83 0.24 -2.41 -5.36
CA VAL A 83 0.77 -2.92 -4.09
C VAL A 83 1.22 -4.37 -4.24
N SER A 84 0.40 -5.22 -4.86
CA SER A 84 0.70 -6.64 -5.06
C SER A 84 2.04 -6.84 -5.80
N SER A 85 2.16 -6.22 -6.97
CA SER A 85 3.37 -6.32 -7.81
C SER A 85 4.62 -5.80 -7.11
N THR A 86 4.49 -4.64 -6.43
CA THR A 86 5.59 -4.05 -5.67
C THR A 86 6.03 -4.96 -4.52
N LEU A 87 5.09 -5.47 -3.72
CA LEU A 87 5.43 -6.36 -2.61
C LEU A 87 6.03 -7.67 -3.09
N VAL A 88 5.54 -8.25 -4.19
CA VAL A 88 6.17 -9.44 -4.80
C VAL A 88 7.63 -9.15 -5.17
N ALA A 89 7.90 -8.03 -5.85
CA ALA A 89 9.26 -7.66 -6.24
C ALA A 89 10.17 -7.40 -5.02
N ILE A 90 9.68 -6.70 -3.99
CA ILE A 90 10.43 -6.48 -2.74
C ILE A 90 10.69 -7.82 -2.03
N ASN A 91 9.71 -8.72 -1.98
CA ASN A 91 9.82 -10.04 -1.32
C ASN A 91 10.90 -10.95 -1.92
N ASP A 92 11.24 -10.73 -3.19
CA ASP A 92 12.28 -11.45 -3.91
C ASP A 92 13.67 -10.79 -3.77
N CYS A 93 13.75 -9.55 -3.26
CA CYS A 93 14.99 -8.89 -2.89
C CYS A 93 15.57 -9.47 -1.58
N THR A 94 16.37 -10.52 -1.68
CA THR A 94 16.94 -11.20 -0.49
C THR A 94 17.82 -10.26 0.36
N PHE A 95 18.61 -9.39 -0.27
CA PHE A 95 19.48 -8.43 0.44
C PHE A 95 18.69 -7.34 1.19
N CYS A 96 17.48 -7.00 0.72
CA CYS A 96 16.64 -5.98 1.36
C CYS A 96 16.18 -6.35 2.78
N PHE A 97 16.20 -7.65 3.09
CA PHE A 97 15.83 -8.21 4.38
C PHE A 97 17.04 -8.76 5.15
N SER A 98 18.27 -8.33 4.84
CA SER A 98 19.40 -8.66 5.71
C SER A 98 19.31 -7.90 7.04
N PRO A 99 19.80 -8.44 8.16
CA PRO A 99 19.78 -7.76 9.46
C PRO A 99 20.41 -6.37 9.44
N GLU A 100 21.43 -6.16 8.61
CA GLU A 100 22.14 -4.88 8.45
C GLU A 100 21.31 -3.82 7.69
N SER A 101 20.30 -4.27 6.94
CA SER A 101 19.59 -3.50 5.92
C SER A 101 18.15 -3.22 6.29
N VAL A 102 17.52 -4.15 7.01
CA VAL A 102 16.07 -4.16 7.25
C VAL A 102 15.57 -2.96 8.06
N SER A 103 16.42 -2.39 8.92
CA SER A 103 16.07 -1.21 9.72
C SER A 103 15.74 0.01 8.86
N TYR A 104 16.46 0.21 7.75
CA TYR A 104 16.20 1.28 6.79
C TYR A 104 14.89 1.10 6.04
N LEU A 105 14.49 -0.15 5.77
CA LEU A 105 13.27 -0.47 5.03
C LEU A 105 12.02 -0.39 5.93
N THR A 106 12.19 -0.70 7.22
CA THR A 106 11.10 -0.81 8.21
C THR A 106 10.25 0.46 8.27
N GLN A 107 10.87 1.64 8.34
CA GLN A 107 10.13 2.90 8.45
C GLN A 107 9.23 3.15 7.23
N TYR A 108 9.70 2.86 6.02
CA TYR A 108 8.94 3.10 4.80
C TYR A 108 7.82 2.09 4.62
N ALA A 109 8.08 0.82 4.94
CA ALA A 109 7.04 -0.21 4.95
C ALA A 109 5.95 0.12 5.97
N GLN A 110 6.32 0.52 7.19
CA GLN A 110 5.38 0.96 8.22
C GLN A 110 4.48 2.09 7.72
N GLN A 111 5.06 3.13 7.10
CA GLN A 111 4.27 4.24 6.55
C GLN A 111 3.29 3.77 5.48
N THR A 112 3.71 2.88 4.56
CA THR A 112 2.82 2.33 3.54
C THR A 112 1.69 1.53 4.17
N TYR A 113 1.97 0.70 5.18
CA TYR A 113 0.95 -0.12 5.83
C TYR A 113 -0.06 0.70 6.62
N VAL A 114 0.39 1.73 7.33
CA VAL A 114 -0.51 2.68 8.02
C VAL A 114 -1.41 3.41 7.03
N GLU A 115 -0.89 3.80 5.87
CA GLU A 115 -1.72 4.47 4.85
C GLU A 115 -2.71 3.53 4.17
N LEU A 116 -2.36 2.25 3.98
CA LEU A 116 -3.32 1.24 3.51
C LEU A 116 -4.43 1.00 4.51
N ASP A 117 -4.09 0.90 5.79
CA ASP A 117 -5.06 0.79 6.89
C ASP A 117 -6.03 1.99 6.85
N SER A 118 -5.47 3.19 6.76
CA SER A 118 -6.23 4.44 6.71
C SER A 118 -7.09 4.55 5.45
N LEU A 119 -6.66 4.01 4.31
CA LEU A 119 -7.45 3.98 3.09
C LEU A 119 -8.71 3.13 3.26
N VAL A 120 -8.57 1.94 3.86
CA VAL A 120 -9.72 1.07 4.15
C VAL A 120 -10.70 1.79 5.06
N ASP A 121 -10.24 2.35 6.17
CA ASP A 121 -11.09 3.08 7.11
C ASP A 121 -11.78 4.28 6.45
N THR A 122 -11.08 5.02 5.59
CA THR A 122 -11.66 6.15 4.86
C THR A 122 -12.79 5.69 3.92
N CYS A 123 -12.62 4.57 3.23
CA CYS A 123 -13.69 3.99 2.41
C CYS A 123 -14.91 3.62 3.25
N TYR A 124 -14.73 3.01 4.42
CA TYR A 124 -15.83 2.67 5.32
C TYR A 124 -16.52 3.91 5.91
N GLN A 125 -15.78 5.00 6.14
CA GLN A 125 -16.34 6.26 6.63
C GLN A 125 -17.18 6.98 5.57
N VAL A 126 -16.69 7.05 4.33
CA VAL A 126 -17.35 7.81 3.25
C VAL A 126 -18.46 6.99 2.56
N PHE A 127 -18.26 5.68 2.40
CA PHE A 127 -19.19 4.77 1.70
C PHE A 127 -19.56 3.56 2.57
N PRO A 128 -20.18 3.75 3.76
CA PRO A 128 -20.34 2.68 4.75
C PRO A 128 -21.15 1.47 4.25
N GLN A 129 -22.12 1.70 3.36
CA GLN A 129 -22.96 0.61 2.83
C GLN A 129 -22.28 -0.15 1.69
N GLN A 130 -21.36 0.48 0.96
CA GLN A 130 -20.75 -0.08 -0.24
C GLN A 130 -19.33 -0.59 0.00
N ALA A 131 -18.60 -0.02 0.97
CA ALA A 131 -17.21 -0.35 1.28
C ALA A 131 -16.93 -1.85 1.49
N PRO A 132 -17.82 -2.66 2.11
CA PRO A 132 -17.58 -4.10 2.19
C PRO A 132 -17.32 -4.75 0.82
N SER A 133 -18.03 -4.32 -0.23
CA SER A 133 -17.85 -4.87 -1.58
C SER A 133 -16.54 -4.49 -2.26
N LEU A 134 -15.86 -3.42 -1.79
CA LEU A 134 -14.54 -3.02 -2.29
C LEU A 134 -13.44 -4.00 -1.86
N PHE A 135 -13.61 -4.63 -0.70
CA PHE A 135 -12.55 -5.37 -0.01
C PHE A 135 -12.86 -6.87 0.16
N ALA A 136 -14.14 -7.26 0.08
CA ALA A 136 -14.55 -8.64 0.32
C ALA A 136 -14.01 -9.64 -0.71
N ILE A 137 -13.86 -9.21 -1.97
CA ILE A 137 -13.48 -10.07 -3.11
C ILE A 137 -12.67 -9.27 -4.14
N GLY A 138 -11.91 -9.96 -4.98
CA GLY A 138 -11.19 -9.35 -6.11
C GLY A 138 -9.75 -8.95 -5.78
N ALA A 139 -9.23 -7.93 -6.49
CA ALA A 139 -7.81 -7.57 -6.46
C ALA A 139 -7.30 -7.27 -5.04
N TRP A 140 -8.12 -6.63 -4.18
CA TRP A 140 -7.72 -6.35 -2.80
C TRP A 140 -7.58 -7.63 -1.96
N SER A 141 -8.48 -8.60 -2.10
CA SER A 141 -8.39 -9.88 -1.38
C SER A 141 -7.12 -10.68 -1.76
N GLN A 142 -6.61 -10.50 -2.99
CA GLN A 142 -5.39 -11.17 -3.48
C GLN A 142 -4.11 -10.64 -2.83
N LEU A 143 -4.18 -9.53 -2.10
CA LEU A 143 -3.05 -8.96 -1.37
C LEU A 143 -2.63 -9.79 -0.16
N ASP A 144 -3.46 -10.72 0.34
CA ASP A 144 -3.17 -11.52 1.52
C ASP A 144 -1.79 -12.22 1.44
N THR A 145 -1.51 -12.91 0.33
CA THR A 145 -0.25 -13.66 0.19
C THR A 145 0.99 -12.75 0.09
N PRO A 146 1.05 -11.71 -0.77
CA PRO A 146 2.21 -10.82 -0.83
C PRO A 146 2.42 -10.03 0.47
N PHE A 147 1.35 -9.62 1.17
CA PHE A 147 1.45 -8.97 2.49
C PHE A 147 2.03 -9.90 3.54
N HIS A 148 1.41 -11.07 3.72
CA HIS A 148 1.90 -12.05 4.69
C HIS A 148 3.37 -12.39 4.44
N ARG A 149 3.78 -12.62 3.18
CA ARG A 149 5.18 -12.90 2.85
C ARG A 149 6.11 -11.75 3.22
N ASN A 150 5.69 -10.50 3.01
CA ASN A 150 6.52 -9.34 3.34
C ASN A 150 6.68 -9.15 4.85
N LEU A 151 5.59 -9.26 5.60
CA LEU A 151 5.61 -9.21 7.07
C LEU A 151 6.46 -10.35 7.65
N LYS A 152 6.34 -11.56 7.10
CA LYS A 152 7.16 -12.71 7.50
C LYS A 152 8.64 -12.47 7.26
N ARG A 153 9.01 -11.88 6.12
CA ARG A 153 10.41 -11.51 5.81
C ARG A 153 10.96 -10.50 6.82
N PHE A 154 10.20 -9.45 7.13
CA PHE A 154 10.58 -8.49 8.17
C PHE A 154 10.78 -9.17 9.52
N HIS A 155 9.84 -10.03 9.91
CA HIS A 155 9.90 -10.75 11.17
C HIS A 155 11.11 -11.69 11.26
N GLU A 156 11.37 -12.49 10.23
CA GLU A 156 12.55 -13.36 10.12
C GLU A 156 13.88 -12.57 10.18
N SER A 157 13.83 -11.28 9.86
CA SER A 157 14.97 -10.35 9.92
C SER A 157 15.09 -9.64 11.27
N GLY A 158 14.26 -10.00 12.26
CA GLY A 158 14.29 -9.46 13.62
C GLY A 158 13.41 -8.23 13.85
N VAL A 159 12.58 -7.82 12.89
CA VAL A 159 11.64 -6.69 13.06
C VAL A 159 10.37 -7.16 13.75
N GLN A 160 9.98 -6.47 14.81
CA GLN A 160 8.71 -6.76 15.49
C GLN A 160 7.53 -6.35 14.61
N VAL A 161 6.55 -7.22 14.43
CA VAL A 161 5.36 -6.95 13.60
C VAL A 161 4.58 -5.74 14.13
N THR A 162 4.56 -5.54 15.45
CA THR A 162 3.96 -4.37 16.11
C THR A 162 4.66 -3.04 15.80
N ALA A 163 5.91 -3.07 15.30
CA ALA A 163 6.60 -1.88 14.81
C ALA A 163 6.20 -1.53 13.37
N LEU A 164 5.62 -2.47 12.62
CA LEU A 164 5.22 -2.29 11.22
C LEU A 164 3.74 -1.94 11.06
N LEU A 165 2.88 -2.47 11.92
CA LEU A 165 1.44 -2.40 11.74
C LEU A 165 0.77 -1.62 12.89
N PRO A 166 -0.23 -0.77 12.59
CA PRO A 166 -1.08 -0.22 13.63
C PRO A 166 -1.96 -1.31 14.26
N ALA A 167 -2.41 -1.12 15.51
CA ALA A 167 -3.27 -2.09 16.20
C ALA A 167 -4.62 -2.32 15.48
N THR A 168 -5.09 -1.32 14.73
CA THR A 168 -6.31 -1.35 13.91
C THR A 168 -6.21 -2.28 12.70
N PHE A 169 -4.99 -2.66 12.29
CA PHE A 169 -4.76 -3.44 11.09
C PHE A 169 -5.44 -4.81 11.11
N THR A 170 -5.57 -5.43 12.28
CA THR A 170 -6.26 -6.72 12.45
C THR A 170 -7.74 -6.65 12.05
N GLN A 171 -8.40 -5.52 12.27
CA GLN A 171 -9.78 -5.33 11.82
C GLN A 171 -9.86 -5.28 10.29
N ASN A 172 -8.88 -4.66 9.65
CA ASN A 172 -8.84 -4.50 8.20
C ASN A 172 -8.47 -5.79 7.49
N THR A 173 -7.62 -6.64 8.07
CA THR A 173 -7.39 -7.99 7.52
C THR A 173 -8.65 -8.84 7.53
N ALA A 174 -9.50 -8.73 8.56
CA ALA A 174 -10.79 -9.41 8.60
C ALA A 174 -11.75 -8.88 7.53
N ARG A 175 -11.86 -7.55 7.38
CA ARG A 175 -12.69 -6.91 6.33
C ARG A 175 -12.25 -7.28 4.91
N ALA A 176 -10.96 -7.52 4.72
CA ALA A 176 -10.36 -7.88 3.43
C ALA A 176 -10.29 -9.40 3.18
N HIS A 177 -10.76 -10.22 4.12
CA HIS A 177 -10.64 -11.69 4.09
C HIS A 177 -9.19 -12.19 3.93
N TRP A 178 -8.23 -11.48 4.50
CA TRP A 178 -6.81 -11.85 4.48
C TRP A 178 -6.47 -12.85 5.58
N GLY A 179 -6.93 -14.10 5.43
CA GLY A 179 -6.77 -15.14 6.45
C GLY A 179 -5.31 -15.37 6.86
N LYS A 180 -4.38 -15.48 5.90
CA LYS A 180 -2.97 -15.78 6.23
C LYS A 180 -2.32 -14.63 7.01
N THR A 181 -2.56 -13.41 6.55
CA THR A 181 -2.04 -12.20 7.18
C THR A 181 -2.68 -12.00 8.56
N HIS A 182 -3.98 -12.24 8.69
CA HIS A 182 -4.70 -12.15 9.96
C HIS A 182 -4.13 -13.12 11.00
N ASP A 183 -4.00 -14.40 10.66
CA ASP A 183 -3.46 -15.43 11.55
C ASP A 183 -2.04 -15.09 11.98
N PHE A 184 -1.18 -14.70 11.03
CA PHE A 184 0.20 -14.29 11.31
C PHE A 184 0.27 -13.10 12.27
N ILE A 185 -0.52 -12.05 12.06
CA ILE A 185 -0.56 -10.88 12.95
C ILE A 185 -1.05 -11.29 14.35
N HIS A 186 -2.13 -12.08 14.42
CA HIS A 186 -2.71 -12.49 15.69
C HIS A 186 -1.72 -13.28 16.57
N GLU A 187 -0.89 -14.13 15.96
CA GLU A 187 0.18 -14.84 16.67
C GLU A 187 1.24 -13.90 17.29
N HIS A 188 1.47 -12.73 16.67
CA HIS A 188 2.57 -11.82 17.03
C HIS A 188 2.13 -10.56 17.81
N PHE A 189 0.84 -10.22 17.78
CA PHE A 189 0.27 -9.15 18.62
C PHE A 189 -0.11 -9.62 20.04
N GLY A 190 -0.01 -10.94 20.30
CA GLY A 190 -0.41 -11.53 21.57
C GLY A 190 -1.93 -11.66 21.69
N ARG A 191 -2.40 -12.68 22.44
CA ARG A 191 -3.83 -12.87 22.78
C ARG A 191 -4.28 -11.68 23.64
N GLY A 192 -4.77 -10.61 23.02
CA GLY A 192 -5.05 -9.38 23.75
C GLY A 192 -5.81 -8.34 22.93
N PHE A 193 -6.92 -8.74 22.31
CA PHE A 193 -8.08 -7.89 22.04
C PHE A 193 -9.36 -8.71 22.25
#